data_AF-A0A7W5DZ53-F1
#
_entry.id   AF-A0A7W5DZ53-F1
#
_cell.length_a   1.000
_cell.length_b   1.000
_cell.length_c   1.000
_cell.angle_alpha   90.00
_cell.angle_beta   90.00
_cell.angle_gamma   90.00
#
_symmetry.space_group_name_H-M   'P 1'
#
loop_
_entity.id
_entity.type
_entity.pdbx_description
1 polymer ?
#
loop_
_entity_poly.entity_id
_entity_poly.type
_entity_poly.pdbx_seq_one_letter_code
_entity_poly.pdbx_strand_id
1 'polypeptide(L)'
;MSDPETNIASQTGNEQSGMAPEQSPVGDLQQPSGIVHDKNEVPVIVHSRASGPIAEMTFLQRALLFAELAMVSYNDEREATAAAEFVGFPDVTFFDHDGSQAYRFRNDHDCVIACRGTEPNEWNDIRADANAAAVLAETAGKVHRGFKTEVDDLWPMLETALIGNEQPTWFCGHSLGGAMATICAGRCFLSHIKTTPSALFTYGSPRVGDKRYINFVKLDHFRFVNNNDIVTRVPPAWMGYRHCGTEVYIDRNGNLGHLGMLMKRRDRWRGFLKGLRRFRVDHFSDHPLHQYIGPILSAARQEQAELGRGKEAINASDLTR
;
A
#
# COMPACT_ATOMS: atom_id res chain seq x y z
N MET A 1 -33.02 66.46 39.00
CA MET A 1 -31.58 66.74 39.13
C MET A 1 -31.10 65.90 40.29
N SER A 2 -30.30 64.86 40.18
CA SER A 2 -29.47 64.27 39.13
C SER A 2 -28.87 63.02 39.77
N ASP A 3 -28.95 61.87 39.10
CA ASP A 3 -28.11 60.69 39.42
C ASP A 3 -26.62 61.02 39.15
N PRO A 4 -25.68 60.20 39.65
CA PRO A 4 -25.28 59.06 38.83
C PRO A 4 -25.01 57.76 39.61
N GLU A 5 -25.50 56.67 39.03
CA GLU A 5 -25.07 55.29 39.26
C GLU A 5 -23.64 55.08 38.73
N THR A 6 -22.76 54.49 39.54
CA THR A 6 -21.45 53.98 39.13
C THR A 6 -21.60 52.58 38.56
N ASN A 7 -21.46 52.49 37.24
CA ASN A 7 -21.49 51.27 36.45
C ASN A 7 -20.11 50.59 36.47
N ILE A 8 -19.98 49.42 37.10
CA ILE A 8 -18.78 48.57 37.03
C ILE A 8 -18.95 47.63 35.84
N ALA A 9 -18.29 47.95 34.73
CA ALA A 9 -18.20 47.09 33.56
C ALA A 9 -17.23 45.93 33.83
N SER A 10 -17.77 44.73 34.05
CA SER A 10 -17.01 43.48 33.96
C SER A 10 -16.87 43.09 32.48
N GLN A 11 -15.70 43.37 31.90
CA GLN A 11 -15.30 42.81 30.61
C GLN A 11 -15.05 41.31 30.80
N THR A 12 -16.06 40.49 30.50
CA THR A 12 -15.88 39.07 30.25
C THR A 12 -15.31 38.93 28.84
N GLY A 13 -13.98 38.84 28.76
CA GLY A 13 -13.29 38.43 27.55
C GLY A 13 -13.74 37.03 27.17
N ASN A 14 -14.46 36.94 26.06
CA ASN A 14 -14.86 35.68 25.46
C ASN A 14 -13.60 35.10 24.78
N GLU A 15 -12.77 34.40 25.55
CA GLU A 15 -11.71 33.54 25.01
C GLU A 15 -12.40 32.38 24.29
N GLN A 16 -12.71 32.58 23.00
CA GLN A 16 -12.85 31.48 22.07
C GLN A 16 -11.47 30.83 21.98
N SER A 17 -11.24 29.82 22.80
CA SER A 17 -10.19 28.84 22.58
C SER A 17 -10.42 28.25 21.19
N GLY A 18 -9.64 28.73 20.22
CA GLY A 18 -9.51 28.04 18.95
C GLY A 18 -9.00 26.65 19.25
N MET A 19 -9.88 25.64 19.18
CA MET A 19 -9.43 24.27 19.08
C MET A 19 -8.48 24.24 17.88
N ALA A 20 -7.21 23.92 18.15
CA ALA A 20 -6.27 23.61 17.10
C ALA A 20 -6.96 22.58 16.17
N PRO A 21 -6.84 22.73 14.84
CA PRO A 21 -7.42 21.76 13.93
C PRO A 21 -6.92 20.38 14.36
N GLU A 22 -7.87 19.47 14.54
CA GLU A 22 -7.63 18.08 14.92
C GLU A 22 -6.48 17.57 14.05
N GLN A 23 -5.33 17.29 14.69
CA GLN A 23 -4.14 16.92 13.96
C GLN A 23 -4.48 15.66 13.17
N SER A 24 -4.32 15.73 11.85
CA SER A 24 -4.56 14.57 10.98
C SER A 24 -3.89 13.34 11.59
N PRO A 25 -4.53 12.15 11.60
CA PRO A 25 -3.98 10.93 12.20
C PRO A 25 -2.64 10.48 11.58
N VAL A 26 -2.14 11.22 10.58
CA VAL A 26 -0.91 10.99 9.83
C VAL A 26 0.12 12.11 9.94
N GLY A 27 -0.15 13.18 10.69
CA GLY A 27 0.76 14.33 10.81
C GLY A 27 0.93 15.13 9.52
N ASP A 28 1.93 16.02 9.47
CA ASP A 28 2.24 16.85 8.29
C ASP A 28 3.11 16.07 7.28
N LEU A 29 2.58 15.82 6.08
CA LEU A 29 3.29 15.09 5.03
C LEU A 29 4.36 15.94 4.30
N GLN A 30 4.48 17.24 4.58
CA GLN A 30 5.47 18.10 3.93
C GLN A 30 6.91 17.70 4.24
N GLN A 31 7.17 17.18 5.44
CA GLN A 31 8.48 16.65 5.83
C GLN A 31 8.43 15.12 5.98
N PRO A 32 9.55 14.41 5.76
CA PRO A 32 9.65 13.01 6.14
C PRO A 32 9.42 12.84 7.65
N SER A 33 8.69 11.79 8.02
CA SER A 33 8.58 11.33 9.40
C SER A 33 9.88 10.71 9.89
N GLY A 34 10.66 10.11 8.98
CA GLY A 34 11.96 9.52 9.29
C GLY A 34 12.82 9.28 8.06
N ILE A 35 14.14 9.23 8.29
CA ILE A 35 15.13 8.80 7.31
C ILE A 35 16.04 7.78 8.00
N VAL A 36 16.07 6.55 7.49
CA VAL A 36 16.98 5.49 7.94
C VAL A 36 18.04 5.29 6.85
N HIS A 37 19.30 5.16 7.24
CA HIS A 37 20.41 5.09 6.29
C HIS A 37 21.64 4.42 6.90
N ASP A 38 22.02 3.24 6.42
CA ASP A 38 23.39 2.76 6.53
C ASP A 38 24.32 3.46 5.51
N LYS A 39 25.59 3.65 5.86
CA LYS A 39 26.58 4.46 5.13
C LYS A 39 26.81 4.03 3.68
N ASN A 40 26.42 2.82 3.31
CA ASN A 40 26.64 2.23 1.98
C ASN A 40 25.33 1.97 1.22
N GLU A 41 24.17 2.35 1.74
CA GLU A 41 22.86 2.02 1.18
C GLU A 41 22.04 3.27 0.82
N VAL A 42 20.99 3.09 0.02
CA VAL A 42 20.08 4.19 -0.33
C VAL A 42 19.18 4.46 0.87
N PRO A 43 18.98 5.72 1.30
CA PRO A 43 18.20 6.00 2.50
C PRO A 43 16.73 5.59 2.34
N VAL A 44 16.19 4.92 3.35
CA VAL A 44 14.76 4.65 3.50
C VAL A 44 14.09 5.90 4.06
N ILE A 45 13.27 6.54 3.24
CA ILE A 45 12.53 7.76 3.61
C ILE A 45 11.06 7.38 3.79
N VAL A 46 10.52 7.67 4.97
CA VAL A 46 9.10 7.47 5.30
C VAL A 46 8.45 8.80 5.61
N HIS A 47 7.26 9.04 5.06
CA HIS A 47 6.48 10.25 5.26
C HIS A 47 5.27 9.99 6.15
N SER A 48 4.65 8.82 6.06
CA SER A 48 3.46 8.46 6.81
C SER A 48 3.74 8.39 8.31
N ARG A 49 2.71 8.70 9.10
CA ARG A 49 2.65 8.45 10.53
C ARG A 49 1.32 7.78 10.85
N ALA A 50 1.30 6.82 11.75
CA ALA A 50 0.11 6.11 12.20
C ALA A 50 -0.04 6.36 13.70
N SER A 51 -0.48 7.56 14.07
CA SER A 51 -0.67 7.93 15.48
C SER A 51 -2.02 7.50 16.06
N GLY A 52 -2.88 6.90 15.24
CA GLY A 52 -4.20 6.38 15.59
C GLY A 52 -4.62 5.26 14.62
N PRO A 53 -5.90 4.83 14.67
CA PRO A 53 -6.40 3.77 13.80
C PRO A 53 -6.24 4.08 12.30
N ILE A 54 -5.71 3.14 11.52
CA ILE A 54 -5.56 3.26 10.05
C ILE A 54 -6.92 3.49 9.35
N ALA A 55 -8.00 2.99 9.95
CA ALA A 55 -9.36 3.20 9.46
C ALA A 55 -9.75 4.69 9.37
N GLU A 56 -9.16 5.56 10.21
CA GLU A 56 -9.45 7.00 10.26
C GLU A 56 -8.64 7.81 9.24
N MET A 57 -7.62 7.20 8.62
CA MET A 57 -6.84 7.85 7.56
C MET A 57 -7.68 8.08 6.30
N THR A 58 -7.28 9.03 5.46
CA THR A 58 -7.86 9.14 4.12
C THR A 58 -7.43 7.96 3.24
N PHE A 59 -8.09 7.79 2.09
CA PHE A 59 -7.69 6.75 1.14
C PHE A 59 -6.25 6.93 0.64
N LEU A 60 -5.86 8.16 0.31
CA LEU A 60 -4.51 8.44 -0.19
C LEU A 60 -3.45 8.33 0.91
N GLN A 61 -3.79 8.66 2.15
CA GLN A 61 -2.91 8.41 3.30
C GLN A 61 -2.68 6.92 3.53
N ARG A 62 -3.73 6.09 3.48
CA ARG A 62 -3.58 4.63 3.53
C ARG A 62 -2.72 4.12 2.37
N ALA A 63 -2.97 4.60 1.16
CA ALA A 63 -2.17 4.24 0.00
C ALA A 63 -0.68 4.59 0.18
N LEU A 64 -0.37 5.74 0.76
CA LEU A 64 1.01 6.11 1.05
C LEU A 64 1.62 5.20 2.12
N LEU A 65 0.93 5.01 3.24
CA LEU A 65 1.38 4.19 4.36
C LEU A 65 1.72 2.77 3.89
N PHE A 66 0.81 2.12 3.17
CA PHE A 66 1.02 0.76 2.71
C PHE A 66 2.08 0.65 1.61
N ALA A 67 2.28 1.70 0.80
CA ALA A 67 3.38 1.73 -0.16
C ALA A 67 4.74 1.84 0.56
N GLU A 68 4.83 2.68 1.59
CA GLU A 68 6.02 2.83 2.41
C GLU A 68 6.33 1.55 3.19
N LEU A 69 5.36 0.92 3.85
CA LEU A 69 5.57 -0.36 4.53
C LEU A 69 5.99 -1.50 3.57
N ALA A 70 5.44 -1.52 2.34
CA ALA A 70 5.87 -2.44 1.30
C ALA A 70 7.29 -2.15 0.79
N MET A 71 7.79 -0.91 0.89
CA MET A 71 9.18 -0.57 0.62
C MET A 71 10.07 -0.93 1.80
N VAL A 72 9.62 -0.66 3.02
CA VAL A 72 10.32 -1.00 4.26
C VAL A 72 10.59 -2.52 4.33
N SER A 73 9.67 -3.37 3.85
CA SER A 73 9.84 -4.82 3.85
C SER A 73 11.01 -5.36 3.01
N TYR A 74 11.66 -4.54 2.19
CA TYR A 74 12.85 -4.95 1.42
C TYR A 74 14.17 -4.77 2.18
N ASN A 75 14.14 -4.05 3.31
CA ASN A 75 15.34 -3.79 4.11
C ASN A 75 15.51 -4.87 5.17
N ASP A 76 16.68 -4.93 5.79
CA ASP A 76 16.91 -5.86 6.91
C ASP A 76 16.07 -5.49 8.14
N GLU A 77 15.97 -6.41 9.09
CA GLU A 77 15.13 -6.25 10.29
C GLU A 77 15.47 -5.01 11.11
N ARG A 78 16.74 -4.60 11.19
CA ARG A 78 17.14 -3.42 11.97
C ARG A 78 16.65 -2.15 11.29
N GLU A 79 16.91 -2.00 10.00
CA GLU A 79 16.45 -0.82 9.25
C GLU A 79 14.93 -0.77 9.15
N ALA A 80 14.30 -1.92 8.91
CA ALA A 80 12.86 -2.04 8.84
C ALA A 80 12.19 -1.66 10.17
N THR A 81 12.76 -2.09 11.29
CA THR A 81 12.27 -1.72 12.64
C THR A 81 12.42 -0.24 12.89
N ALA A 82 13.57 0.35 12.57
CA ALA A 82 13.79 1.79 12.74
C ALA A 82 12.82 2.62 11.88
N ALA A 83 12.60 2.22 10.62
CA ALA A 83 11.65 2.91 9.74
C ALA A 83 10.21 2.76 10.22
N ALA A 84 9.82 1.55 10.65
CA ALA A 84 8.49 1.27 11.19
C ALA A 84 8.21 2.05 12.49
N GLU A 85 9.21 2.25 13.34
CA GLU A 85 9.08 3.08 14.55
C GLU A 85 8.74 4.54 14.20
N PHE A 86 9.40 5.13 13.20
CA PHE A 86 9.05 6.47 12.70
C PHE A 86 7.62 6.54 12.14
N VAL A 87 7.17 5.47 11.48
CA VAL A 87 5.81 5.36 10.96
C VAL A 87 4.80 5.16 12.08
N GLY A 88 5.18 4.63 13.25
CA GLY A 88 4.27 4.38 14.38
C GLY A 88 3.91 2.92 14.61
N PHE A 89 4.77 1.98 14.20
CA PHE A 89 4.66 0.55 14.45
C PHE A 89 5.87 0.04 15.24
N PRO A 90 5.83 0.11 16.59
CA PRO A 90 6.97 -0.27 17.43
C PRO A 90 7.16 -1.79 17.57
N ASP A 91 6.13 -2.60 17.32
CA ASP A 91 6.22 -4.07 17.34
C ASP A 91 6.39 -4.59 15.92
N VAL A 92 7.62 -5.00 15.60
CA VAL A 92 8.01 -5.53 14.30
C VAL A 92 8.41 -6.99 14.46
N THR A 93 7.95 -7.84 13.55
CA THR A 93 8.36 -9.24 13.46
C THR A 93 8.70 -9.58 12.02
N PHE A 94 9.90 -10.09 11.79
CA PHE A 94 10.32 -10.60 10.49
C PHE A 94 10.04 -12.11 10.37
N PHE A 95 9.55 -12.52 9.21
CA PHE A 95 9.32 -13.91 8.85
C PHE A 95 10.12 -14.24 7.60
N ASP A 96 10.90 -15.32 7.67
CA ASP A 96 11.68 -15.84 6.56
C ASP A 96 11.65 -17.37 6.58
N HIS A 97 11.23 -17.97 5.47
CA HIS A 97 11.35 -19.40 5.24
C HIS A 97 11.58 -19.69 3.76
N ASP A 98 12.65 -20.41 3.44
CA ASP A 98 13.02 -20.81 2.08
C ASP A 98 13.05 -19.66 1.04
N GLY A 99 13.39 -18.44 1.49
CA GLY A 99 13.47 -17.24 0.66
C GLY A 99 12.15 -16.45 0.57
N SER A 100 11.04 -17.02 1.05
CA SER A 100 9.78 -16.32 1.20
C SER A 100 9.82 -15.45 2.44
N GLN A 101 9.60 -14.14 2.25
CA GLN A 101 9.80 -13.15 3.32
C GLN A 101 8.59 -12.23 3.53
N ALA A 102 8.30 -11.91 4.79
CA ALA A 102 7.27 -10.94 5.16
C ALA A 102 7.60 -10.26 6.50
N TYR A 103 7.04 -9.08 6.71
CA TYR A 103 7.05 -8.40 7.99
C TYR A 103 5.64 -8.27 8.55
N ARG A 104 5.51 -8.39 9.88
CA ARG A 104 4.37 -7.88 10.63
C ARG A 104 4.79 -6.58 11.30
N PHE A 105 4.03 -5.52 11.03
CA PHE A 105 4.13 -4.24 11.72
C PHE A 105 2.88 -4.07 12.58
N ARG A 106 3.04 -3.90 13.90
CA ARG A 106 1.94 -3.79 14.84
C ARG A 106 2.10 -2.59 15.78
N ASN A 107 0.97 -1.97 16.10
CA ASN A 107 0.83 -1.00 17.17
C ASN A 107 -0.43 -1.32 17.99
N ASP A 108 -0.84 -0.41 18.88
CA ASP A 108 -2.01 -0.62 19.74
C ASP A 108 -3.33 -0.70 18.96
N HIS A 109 -3.38 -0.11 17.75
CA HIS A 109 -4.58 0.01 16.93
C HIS A 109 -4.67 -1.00 15.80
N ASP A 110 -3.57 -1.32 15.13
CA ASP A 110 -3.56 -2.01 13.85
C ASP A 110 -2.40 -3.00 13.72
N CYS A 111 -2.62 -4.01 12.89
CA CYS A 111 -1.63 -5.00 12.49
C CYS A 111 -1.54 -5.05 10.96
N VAL A 112 -0.33 -4.89 10.41
CA VAL A 112 -0.08 -4.88 8.97
C VAL A 112 0.88 -6.01 8.60
N ILE A 113 0.47 -6.87 7.67
CA ILE A 113 1.35 -7.86 7.04
C ILE A 113 1.85 -7.32 5.71
N ALA A 114 3.14 -7.05 5.61
CA ALA A 114 3.82 -6.62 4.40
C ALA A 114 4.65 -7.77 3.82
N CYS A 115 4.22 -8.33 2.70
CA CYS A 115 4.99 -9.37 2.01
C CYS A 115 6.08 -8.72 1.14
N ARG A 116 7.33 -9.15 1.34
CA ARG A 116 8.47 -8.73 0.51
C ARG A 116 8.35 -9.39 -0.86
N GLY A 117 8.70 -8.67 -1.92
CA GLY A 117 8.84 -9.23 -3.25
C GLY A 117 10.31 -9.51 -3.60
N THR A 118 10.53 -10.09 -4.76
CA THR A 118 11.88 -10.34 -5.28
C THR A 118 12.44 -9.10 -5.99
N GLU A 119 13.77 -9.03 -6.08
CA GLU A 119 14.42 -7.92 -6.78
C GLU A 119 14.15 -7.97 -8.30
N PRO A 120 14.22 -6.83 -9.02
CA PRO A 120 13.95 -6.77 -10.46
C PRO A 120 14.83 -7.73 -11.30
N ASN A 121 16.05 -8.03 -10.85
CA ASN A 121 16.95 -8.95 -11.53
C ASN A 121 16.43 -10.40 -11.42
N GLU A 122 16.00 -10.80 -10.23
CA GLU A 122 15.40 -12.11 -9.95
C GLU A 122 14.02 -12.25 -10.59
N TRP A 123 13.31 -11.14 -10.79
CA TRP A 123 12.02 -11.18 -11.48
C TRP A 123 12.14 -11.60 -12.96
N ASN A 124 13.23 -11.24 -13.64
CA ASN A 124 13.48 -11.74 -14.99
C ASN A 124 13.66 -13.25 -15.00
N ASP A 125 14.29 -13.79 -13.96
CA ASP A 125 14.46 -15.24 -13.77
C ASP A 125 13.11 -15.90 -13.47
N ILE A 126 12.28 -15.34 -12.58
CA ILE A 126 10.91 -15.82 -12.33
C ILE A 126 10.06 -15.81 -13.60
N ARG A 127 10.22 -14.81 -14.46
CA ARG A 127 9.52 -14.72 -15.74
C ARG A 127 10.06 -15.74 -16.75
N ALA A 128 11.36 -16.04 -16.73
CA ALA A 128 11.98 -17.03 -17.62
C ALA A 128 11.62 -18.46 -17.17
N ASP A 129 11.60 -18.71 -15.86
CA ASP A 129 11.17 -19.94 -15.20
C ASP A 129 9.65 -20.09 -15.12
N ALA A 130 8.90 -19.19 -15.75
CA ALA A 130 7.45 -19.23 -15.90
C ALA A 130 6.98 -20.37 -16.84
N ASN A 131 7.49 -21.60 -16.62
CA ASN A 131 6.68 -22.82 -16.67
C ASN A 131 5.56 -22.74 -15.62
N ALA A 132 4.71 -21.73 -15.76
CA ALA A 132 3.67 -21.31 -14.84
C ALA A 132 2.45 -22.24 -14.97
N ALA A 133 2.56 -23.45 -14.44
CA ALA A 133 1.39 -24.29 -14.26
C ALA A 133 0.52 -23.68 -13.15
N ALA A 134 -0.67 -23.19 -13.51
CA ALA A 134 -1.68 -22.81 -12.54
C ALA A 134 -2.10 -24.05 -11.73
N VAL A 135 -1.99 -23.99 -10.40
CA VAL A 135 -2.36 -25.08 -9.48
C VAL A 135 -3.64 -24.73 -8.75
N LEU A 136 -4.39 -25.76 -8.32
CA LEU A 136 -5.57 -25.53 -7.49
C LEU A 136 -5.16 -24.83 -6.18
N ALA A 137 -5.89 -23.78 -5.81
CA ALA A 137 -5.79 -23.17 -4.50
C ALA A 137 -6.49 -24.05 -3.46
N GLU A 138 -6.07 -23.95 -2.19
CA GLU A 138 -6.76 -24.58 -1.04
C GLU A 138 -8.22 -24.14 -0.92
N THR A 139 -8.50 -22.93 -1.41
CA THR A 139 -9.76 -22.23 -1.20
C THR A 139 -10.72 -22.54 -2.36
N ALA A 140 -10.51 -21.90 -3.52
CA ALA A 140 -11.24 -22.19 -4.74
C ALA A 140 -10.51 -21.67 -5.98
N GLY A 141 -10.64 -22.39 -7.10
CA GLY A 141 -10.02 -21.97 -8.36
C GLY A 141 -8.53 -22.28 -8.41
N LYS A 142 -7.81 -21.61 -9.29
CA LYS A 142 -6.38 -21.81 -9.50
C LYS A 142 -5.57 -20.55 -9.23
N VAL A 143 -4.40 -20.73 -8.65
CA VAL A 143 -3.39 -19.69 -8.41
C VAL A 143 -2.08 -20.06 -9.12
N HIS A 144 -1.23 -19.06 -9.34
CA HIS A 144 0.12 -19.32 -9.81
C HIS A 144 0.89 -20.19 -8.80
N ARG A 145 1.51 -21.28 -9.28
CA ARG A 145 2.22 -22.23 -8.41
C ARG A 145 3.31 -21.57 -7.56
N GLY A 146 4.17 -20.77 -8.18
CA GLY A 146 5.25 -20.09 -7.46
C GLY A 146 4.72 -19.26 -6.30
N PHE A 147 3.74 -18.38 -6.55
CA PHE A 147 3.17 -17.52 -5.50
C PHE A 147 2.52 -18.32 -4.38
N LYS A 148 1.89 -19.45 -4.73
CA LYS A 148 1.29 -20.35 -3.75
C LYS A 148 2.35 -21.01 -2.89
N THR A 149 3.41 -21.53 -3.48
CA THR A 149 4.53 -22.17 -2.77
C THR A 149 5.14 -21.21 -1.76
N GLU A 150 5.48 -19.99 -2.18
CA GLU A 150 6.05 -18.98 -1.27
C GLU A 150 5.12 -18.69 -0.07
N VAL A 151 3.81 -18.71 -0.30
CA VAL A 151 2.83 -18.49 0.76
C VAL A 151 2.60 -19.75 1.59
N ASP A 152 2.73 -20.95 1.05
CA ASP A 152 2.69 -22.20 1.81
C ASP A 152 3.82 -22.24 2.85
N ASP A 153 4.99 -21.76 2.47
CA ASP A 153 6.18 -21.75 3.32
C ASP A 153 6.06 -20.71 4.45
N LEU A 154 5.51 -19.53 4.16
CA LEU A 154 5.30 -18.48 5.16
C LEU A 154 4.04 -18.66 6.03
N TRP A 155 2.97 -19.21 5.47
CA TRP A 155 1.63 -19.14 6.08
C TRP A 155 1.54 -19.71 7.50
N PRO A 156 2.17 -20.86 7.85
CA PRO A 156 2.09 -21.39 9.21
C PRO A 156 2.59 -20.41 10.29
N MET A 157 3.64 -19.66 9.98
CA MET A 157 4.19 -18.65 10.90
C MET A 157 3.28 -17.43 11.00
N LEU A 158 2.77 -16.95 9.85
CA LEU A 158 1.82 -15.83 9.81
C LEU A 158 0.52 -16.18 10.52
N GLU A 159 -0.03 -17.37 10.29
CA GLU A 159 -1.24 -17.85 10.96
C GLU A 159 -1.06 -17.90 12.48
N THR A 160 0.06 -18.45 12.95
CA THR A 160 0.40 -18.47 14.38
C THR A 160 0.48 -17.06 14.96
N ALA A 161 1.12 -16.13 14.24
CA ALA A 161 1.25 -14.74 14.67
C ALA A 161 -0.09 -13.97 14.66
N LEU A 162 -1.05 -14.38 13.82
CA LEU A 162 -2.35 -13.73 13.65
C LEU A 162 -3.46 -14.34 14.52
N ILE A 163 -3.35 -15.61 14.94
CA ILE A 163 -4.37 -16.26 15.81
C ILE A 163 -4.61 -15.47 17.11
N GLY A 164 -3.55 -14.90 17.70
CA GLY A 164 -3.63 -14.09 18.91
C GLY A 164 -3.83 -12.60 18.68
N ASN A 165 -3.95 -12.15 17.43
CA ASN A 165 -4.05 -10.73 17.09
C ASN A 165 -5.51 -10.26 17.20
N GLU A 166 -5.75 -9.19 17.94
CA GLU A 166 -7.09 -8.61 18.12
C GLU A 166 -7.30 -7.32 17.31
N GLN A 167 -6.21 -6.71 16.85
CA GLN A 167 -6.22 -5.49 16.05
C GLN A 167 -6.74 -5.76 14.62
N PRO A 168 -7.47 -4.81 14.00
CA PRO A 168 -7.70 -4.79 12.55
C PRO A 168 -6.44 -5.17 11.76
N THR A 169 -6.58 -6.16 10.89
CA THR A 169 -5.46 -6.71 10.10
C THR A 169 -5.50 -6.19 8.67
N TRP A 170 -4.39 -5.67 8.19
CA TRP A 170 -4.21 -5.13 6.85
C TRP A 170 -3.12 -5.90 6.11
N PHE A 171 -3.23 -5.99 4.79
CA PHE A 171 -2.23 -6.65 3.98
C PHE A 171 -1.68 -5.70 2.93
N CYS A 172 -0.37 -5.73 2.71
CA CYS A 172 0.24 -5.00 1.63
C CYS A 172 1.43 -5.73 1.01
N GLY A 173 1.81 -5.32 -0.20
CA GLY A 173 2.98 -5.88 -0.87
C GLY A 173 3.23 -5.28 -2.24
N HIS A 174 4.48 -5.35 -2.66
CA HIS A 174 4.93 -4.88 -3.97
C HIS A 174 5.46 -6.03 -4.83
N SER A 175 5.23 -5.96 -6.15
CA SER A 175 5.70 -6.97 -7.09
C SER A 175 5.21 -8.38 -6.73
N LEU A 176 6.09 -9.38 -6.65
CA LEU A 176 5.82 -10.72 -6.11
C LEU A 176 5.14 -10.65 -4.74
N GLY A 177 5.60 -9.78 -3.84
CA GLY A 177 5.01 -9.58 -2.52
C GLY A 177 3.55 -9.15 -2.58
N GLY A 178 3.14 -8.41 -3.63
CA GLY A 178 1.72 -8.10 -3.83
C GLY A 178 0.87 -9.32 -4.18
N ALA A 179 1.44 -10.29 -4.91
CA ALA A 179 0.77 -11.56 -5.16
C ALA A 179 0.69 -12.44 -3.91
N MET A 180 1.77 -12.51 -3.14
CA MET A 180 1.81 -13.20 -1.84
C MET A 180 0.78 -12.61 -0.88
N ALA A 181 0.76 -11.29 -0.71
CA ALA A 181 -0.19 -10.58 0.14
C ALA A 181 -1.65 -10.86 -0.27
N THR A 182 -1.93 -11.00 -1.57
CA THR A 182 -3.26 -11.40 -2.06
C THR A 182 -3.66 -12.78 -1.57
N ILE A 183 -2.75 -13.76 -1.63
CA ILE A 183 -3.02 -15.12 -1.17
C ILE A 183 -3.12 -15.17 0.35
N CYS A 184 -2.20 -14.51 1.07
CA CYS A 184 -2.23 -14.40 2.53
C CYS A 184 -3.53 -13.77 3.03
N ALA A 185 -3.98 -12.67 2.43
CA ALA A 185 -5.24 -12.02 2.80
C ALA A 185 -6.43 -12.95 2.52
N GLY A 186 -6.43 -13.66 1.39
CA GLY A 186 -7.46 -14.65 1.08
C GLY A 186 -7.51 -15.81 2.08
N ARG A 187 -6.35 -16.34 2.50
CA ARG A 187 -6.26 -17.39 3.54
C ARG A 187 -6.72 -16.88 4.90
N CYS A 188 -6.30 -15.68 5.29
CA CYS A 188 -6.71 -15.04 6.54
C CYS A 188 -8.23 -14.84 6.60
N PHE A 189 -8.83 -14.41 5.49
CA PHE A 189 -10.29 -14.24 5.40
C PHE A 189 -11.07 -15.54 5.60
N LEU A 190 -10.48 -16.69 5.23
CA LEU A 190 -11.14 -17.99 5.23
C LEU A 190 -10.73 -18.89 6.41
N SER A 191 -9.75 -18.45 7.20
CA SER A 191 -9.25 -19.22 8.33
C SER A 191 -10.15 -19.01 9.56
N HIS A 192 -9.76 -19.66 10.66
CA HIS A 192 -10.39 -19.52 11.96
C HIS A 192 -9.83 -18.33 12.76
N ILE A 193 -8.98 -17.49 12.14
CA ILE A 193 -8.43 -16.28 12.75
C ILE A 193 -9.61 -15.34 13.05
N LYS A 194 -9.61 -14.77 14.27
CA LYS A 194 -10.71 -13.94 14.78
C LYS A 194 -10.87 -12.65 13.96
N THR A 195 -9.76 -12.06 13.51
CA THR A 195 -9.77 -10.84 12.72
C THR A 195 -9.91 -11.16 11.24
N THR A 196 -10.88 -10.51 10.60
CA THR A 196 -10.96 -10.53 9.14
C THR A 196 -10.05 -9.43 8.56
N PRO A 197 -9.40 -9.68 7.41
CA PRO A 197 -8.63 -8.64 6.75
C PRO A 197 -9.51 -7.42 6.44
N SER A 198 -9.05 -6.23 6.86
CA SER A 198 -9.78 -4.97 6.66
C SER A 198 -9.67 -4.48 5.21
N ALA A 199 -8.46 -4.49 4.64
CA ALA A 199 -8.22 -4.25 3.23
C ALA A 199 -6.85 -4.77 2.79
N LEU A 200 -6.66 -4.85 1.47
CA LEU A 200 -5.42 -5.25 0.81
C LEU A 200 -4.94 -4.13 -0.14
N PHE A 201 -3.68 -3.73 -0.02
CA PHE A 201 -3.05 -2.72 -0.86
C PHE A 201 -1.85 -3.30 -1.60
N THR A 202 -1.89 -3.28 -2.93
CA THR A 202 -0.81 -3.89 -3.74
C THR A 202 -0.26 -2.92 -4.77
N TYR A 203 1.05 -2.95 -4.97
CA TYR A 203 1.78 -2.05 -5.86
C TYR A 203 2.54 -2.86 -6.90
N GLY A 204 2.30 -2.60 -8.19
CA GLY A 204 3.00 -3.34 -9.25
C GLY A 204 2.74 -4.86 -9.24
N SER A 205 1.63 -5.32 -8.64
CA SER A 205 1.36 -6.75 -8.44
C SER A 205 0.98 -7.48 -9.75
N PRO A 206 1.50 -8.70 -9.99
CA PRO A 206 1.10 -9.54 -11.11
C PRO A 206 -0.30 -10.14 -10.92
N ARG A 207 -0.83 -10.80 -11.96
CA ARG A 207 -2.09 -11.56 -11.83
C ARG A 207 -1.86 -12.81 -10.99
N VAL A 208 -2.70 -13.01 -9.98
CA VAL A 208 -2.49 -14.06 -8.97
C VAL A 208 -3.16 -15.38 -9.35
N GLY A 209 -4.39 -15.34 -9.86
CA GLY A 209 -5.18 -16.54 -10.09
C GLY A 209 -6.24 -16.41 -11.18
N ASP A 210 -7.03 -17.46 -11.34
CA ASP A 210 -8.12 -17.54 -12.31
C ASP A 210 -9.38 -16.78 -11.84
N LYS A 211 -10.39 -16.72 -12.73
CA LYS A 211 -11.67 -16.04 -12.43
C LYS A 211 -12.36 -16.60 -11.18
N ARG A 212 -12.22 -17.88 -10.88
CA ARG A 212 -12.87 -18.51 -9.72
C ARG A 212 -12.18 -18.07 -8.44
N TYR A 213 -10.86 -18.07 -8.42
CA TYR A 213 -10.06 -17.62 -7.28
C TYR A 213 -10.33 -16.15 -6.94
N ILE A 214 -10.22 -15.25 -7.91
CA ILE A 214 -10.36 -13.79 -7.66
C ILE A 214 -11.77 -13.36 -7.24
N ASN A 215 -12.78 -14.22 -7.46
CA ASN A 215 -14.17 -13.93 -7.07
C ASN A 215 -14.59 -14.66 -5.80
N PHE A 216 -13.74 -15.54 -5.26
CA PHE A 216 -14.08 -16.38 -4.13
C PHE A 216 -14.13 -15.58 -2.81
N VAL A 217 -13.15 -14.71 -2.59
CA VAL A 217 -13.11 -13.81 -1.44
C VAL A 217 -13.44 -12.39 -1.88
N LYS A 218 -14.40 -11.75 -1.20
CA LYS A 218 -14.75 -10.34 -1.40
C LYS A 218 -14.06 -9.52 -0.31
N LEU A 219 -12.82 -9.15 -0.59
CA LEU A 219 -12.00 -8.26 0.22
C LEU A 219 -11.81 -6.94 -0.54
N ASP A 220 -11.85 -5.82 0.17
CA ASP A 220 -11.46 -4.53 -0.39
C ASP A 220 -9.99 -4.57 -0.76
N HIS A 221 -9.73 -4.70 -2.05
CA HIS A 221 -8.39 -4.82 -2.61
C HIS A 221 -8.15 -3.65 -3.56
N PHE A 222 -7.20 -2.78 -3.23
CA PHE A 222 -6.77 -1.67 -4.06
C PHE A 222 -5.43 -1.99 -4.71
N ARG A 223 -5.41 -1.97 -6.05
CA ARG A 223 -4.24 -2.34 -6.84
C ARG A 223 -3.72 -1.12 -7.60
N PHE A 224 -2.54 -0.67 -7.23
CA PHE A 224 -1.86 0.45 -7.86
C PHE A 224 -1.06 -0.04 -9.05
N VAL A 225 -1.24 0.63 -10.19
CA VAL A 225 -0.59 0.30 -11.47
C VAL A 225 0.09 1.54 -12.01
N ASN A 226 1.41 1.46 -12.20
CA ASN A 226 2.17 2.55 -12.76
C ASN A 226 2.40 2.37 -14.26
N ASN A 227 1.73 3.19 -15.07
CA ASN A 227 1.99 3.39 -16.49
C ASN A 227 2.43 2.14 -17.29
N ASN A 228 3.73 1.99 -17.58
CA ASN A 228 4.26 0.93 -18.43
C ASN A 228 4.75 -0.31 -17.67
N ASP A 229 4.56 -0.38 -16.36
CA ASP A 229 4.94 -1.52 -15.54
C ASP A 229 4.44 -2.83 -16.17
N ILE A 230 5.38 -3.70 -16.52
CA ILE A 230 5.14 -4.99 -17.16
C ILE A 230 4.67 -6.06 -16.17
N VAL A 231 5.02 -5.94 -14.89
CA VAL A 231 4.70 -6.94 -13.86
C VAL A 231 3.20 -7.06 -13.69
N THR A 232 2.49 -5.93 -13.70
CA THR A 232 1.01 -5.88 -13.67
C THR A 232 0.33 -6.52 -14.88
N ARG A 233 1.09 -6.97 -15.89
CA ARG A 233 0.58 -7.56 -17.13
C ARG A 233 0.92 -9.04 -17.27
N VAL A 234 1.61 -9.62 -16.29
CA VAL A 234 1.94 -11.05 -16.25
C VAL A 234 1.31 -11.72 -15.03
N PRO A 235 1.01 -13.03 -15.07
CA PRO A 235 0.89 -13.83 -16.28
C PRO A 235 -0.19 -13.29 -17.24
N PRO A 236 -0.01 -13.42 -18.57
CA PRO A 236 -1.00 -12.97 -19.55
C PRO A 236 -2.43 -13.47 -19.33
N ALA A 237 -3.42 -12.61 -19.55
CA ALA A 237 -4.82 -12.94 -19.32
C ALA A 237 -5.37 -14.06 -20.25
N TRP A 238 -4.77 -14.26 -21.43
CA TRP A 238 -5.17 -15.35 -22.33
C TRP A 238 -4.83 -16.74 -21.77
N MET A 239 -3.95 -16.84 -20.78
CA MET A 239 -3.70 -18.08 -20.00
C MET A 239 -4.71 -18.29 -18.86
N GLY A 240 -5.81 -17.53 -18.81
CA GLY A 240 -6.87 -17.69 -17.81
C GLY A 240 -6.69 -16.87 -16.52
N TYR A 241 -5.53 -16.26 -16.32
CA TYR A 241 -5.25 -15.38 -15.17
C TYR A 241 -6.07 -14.08 -15.22
N ARG A 242 -6.50 -13.60 -14.06
CA ARG A 242 -7.27 -12.36 -13.90
C ARG A 242 -6.72 -11.55 -12.72
N HIS A 243 -6.96 -10.24 -12.78
CA HIS A 243 -6.71 -9.35 -11.65
C HIS A 243 -7.91 -9.39 -10.70
N CYS A 244 -7.63 -9.42 -9.40
CA CYS A 244 -8.59 -9.10 -8.33
C CYS A 244 -8.49 -7.62 -7.95
N GLY A 245 -9.47 -7.18 -7.17
CA GLY A 245 -9.52 -5.82 -6.65
C GLY A 245 -9.82 -4.74 -7.67
N THR A 246 -9.73 -3.51 -7.18
CA THR A 246 -10.04 -2.29 -7.88
C THR A 246 -8.76 -1.57 -8.26
N GLU A 247 -8.63 -1.20 -9.53
CA GLU A 247 -7.39 -0.61 -10.05
C GLU A 247 -7.35 0.90 -9.82
N VAL A 248 -6.26 1.39 -9.23
CA VAL A 248 -5.86 2.80 -9.20
C VAL A 248 -4.69 2.98 -10.15
N TYR A 249 -4.89 3.69 -11.26
CA TYR A 249 -3.87 3.84 -12.29
C TYR A 249 -3.09 5.14 -12.10
N ILE A 250 -1.76 5.05 -12.16
CA ILE A 250 -0.85 6.20 -12.16
C ILE A 250 -0.44 6.45 -13.60
N ASP A 251 -0.81 7.62 -14.14
CA ASP A 251 -0.47 8.01 -15.50
C ASP A 251 1.01 8.41 -15.67
N ARG A 252 1.46 8.56 -16.91
CA ARG A 252 2.84 8.99 -17.24
C ARG A 252 3.30 10.34 -16.65
N ASN A 253 2.36 11.11 -16.09
CA ASN A 253 2.61 12.41 -15.45
C ASN A 253 2.55 12.31 -13.91
N GLY A 254 2.21 11.14 -13.35
CA GLY A 254 2.08 10.93 -11.91
C GLY A 254 0.68 11.25 -11.38
N ASN A 255 -0.34 11.40 -12.23
CA ASN A 255 -1.71 11.60 -11.74
C ASN A 255 -2.35 10.25 -11.44
N LEU A 256 -3.02 10.14 -10.30
CA LEU A 256 -3.82 8.98 -9.93
C LEU A 256 -5.23 9.10 -10.51
N GLY A 257 -5.78 7.99 -10.98
CA GLY A 257 -7.19 7.90 -11.35
C GLY A 257 -7.53 6.67 -12.17
N HIS A 258 -8.73 6.69 -12.75
CA HIS A 258 -9.17 5.65 -13.68
C HIS A 258 -8.89 6.08 -15.11
N LEU A 259 -8.36 5.16 -15.92
CA LEU A 259 -8.29 5.32 -17.37
C LEU A 259 -8.95 4.15 -18.07
N GLY A 260 -9.85 4.46 -19.02
CA GLY A 260 -10.41 3.45 -19.92
C GLY A 260 -9.32 2.76 -20.74
N MET A 261 -9.61 1.54 -21.22
CA MET A 261 -8.63 0.67 -21.89
C MET A 261 -7.91 1.32 -23.09
N LEU A 262 -8.65 2.10 -23.90
CA LEU A 262 -8.10 2.87 -25.03
C LEU A 262 -7.15 3.98 -24.57
N MET A 263 -7.54 4.73 -23.54
CA MET A 263 -6.72 5.82 -22.99
C MET A 263 -5.45 5.26 -22.34
N LYS A 264 -5.52 4.14 -21.62
CA LYS A 264 -4.35 3.43 -21.10
C LYS A 264 -3.39 2.98 -22.20
N ARG A 265 -3.89 2.48 -23.33
CA ARG A 265 -3.01 2.11 -24.47
C ARG A 265 -2.29 3.34 -25.03
N ARG A 266 -3.01 4.46 -25.18
CA ARG A 266 -2.44 5.73 -25.64
C ARG A 266 -1.43 6.31 -24.64
N ASP A 267 -1.75 6.29 -23.36
CA ASP A 267 -0.90 6.78 -22.28
C ASP A 267 0.42 6.01 -22.25
N ARG A 268 0.35 4.68 -22.25
CA ARG A 268 1.51 3.78 -22.33
C ARG A 268 2.41 4.03 -23.54
N TRP A 269 1.83 4.16 -24.74
CA TRP A 269 2.60 4.46 -25.95
C TRP A 269 3.32 5.82 -25.85
N ARG A 270 2.64 6.83 -25.30
CA ARG A 270 3.25 8.14 -25.07
C ARG A 270 4.30 8.10 -23.95
N GLY A 271 4.09 7.30 -22.91
CA GLY A 271 5.06 7.04 -21.84
C GLY A 271 6.31 6.37 -22.40
N PHE A 272 6.14 5.38 -23.28
CA PHE A 272 7.23 4.70 -23.98
C PHE A 272 8.04 5.67 -24.86
N LEU A 273 7.38 6.51 -25.65
CA LEU A 273 8.06 7.55 -26.43
C LEU A 273 8.82 8.56 -25.55
N LYS A 274 8.27 8.93 -24.39
CA LYS A 274 8.93 9.81 -23.42
C LYS A 274 10.15 9.12 -22.79
N GLY A 275 10.07 7.81 -22.52
CA GLY A 275 11.17 6.97 -22.04
C GLY A 275 12.31 6.86 -23.05
N LEU A 276 12.00 6.62 -24.33
CA LEU A 276 12.97 6.62 -25.43
C LEU A 276 13.77 7.93 -25.52
N ARG A 277 13.10 9.08 -25.37
CA ARG A 277 13.77 10.40 -25.35
C ARG A 277 14.69 10.60 -24.15
N ARG A 278 14.49 9.85 -23.06
CA ARG A 278 15.28 9.91 -21.82
C ARG A 278 16.28 8.76 -21.70
N PHE A 279 16.51 7.97 -22.76
CA PHE A 279 17.32 6.75 -22.75
C PHE A 279 16.89 5.71 -21.69
N ARG A 280 15.62 5.72 -21.26
CA ARG A 280 15.01 4.73 -20.36
C ARG A 280 14.07 3.83 -21.16
N VAL A 281 14.62 2.77 -21.75
CA VAL A 281 13.89 1.87 -22.69
C VAL A 281 13.34 0.61 -22.01
N ASP A 282 13.67 0.38 -20.73
CA ASP A 282 13.27 -0.85 -20.06
C ASP A 282 11.83 -0.78 -19.50
N HIS A 283 11.02 -1.80 -19.79
CA HIS A 283 9.65 -1.98 -19.29
C HIS A 283 9.59 -2.18 -17.77
N PHE A 284 10.73 -2.39 -17.11
CA PHE A 284 10.87 -2.41 -15.66
C PHE A 284 11.14 -1.03 -15.02
N SER A 285 11.39 0.03 -15.81
CA SER A 285 11.75 1.35 -15.25
C SER A 285 10.66 1.97 -14.37
N ASP A 286 9.39 1.61 -14.61
CA ASP A 286 8.22 2.11 -13.89
C ASP A 286 7.84 1.19 -12.70
N HIS A 287 8.52 0.05 -12.55
CA HIS A 287 8.20 -0.98 -11.57
C HIS A 287 8.65 -0.66 -10.12
N PRO A 288 9.84 -0.09 -9.86
CA PRO A 288 10.29 0.16 -8.49
C PRO A 288 9.31 1.00 -7.66
N LEU A 289 9.16 0.64 -6.38
CA LEU A 289 8.24 1.27 -5.42
C LEU A 289 8.37 2.80 -5.32
N HIS A 290 9.58 3.37 -5.48
CA HIS A 290 9.75 4.82 -5.47
C HIS A 290 8.98 5.53 -6.60
N GLN A 291 8.74 4.85 -7.73
CA GLN A 291 7.90 5.37 -8.83
C GLN A 291 6.41 5.35 -8.50
N TYR A 292 6.00 4.58 -7.48
CA TYR A 292 4.64 4.57 -6.93
C TYR A 292 4.49 5.58 -5.79
N ILE A 293 5.43 5.60 -4.85
CA ILE A 293 5.40 6.47 -3.65
C ILE A 293 5.38 7.95 -4.05
N GLY A 294 6.20 8.38 -5.01
CA GLY A 294 6.27 9.80 -5.40
C GLY A 294 4.92 10.38 -5.84
N PRO A 295 4.24 9.79 -6.83
CA PRO A 295 2.88 10.16 -7.23
C PRO A 295 1.85 10.11 -6.09
N ILE A 296 1.86 9.03 -5.29
CA ILE A 296 0.92 8.87 -4.17
C ILE A 296 1.13 9.97 -3.12
N LEU A 297 2.37 10.23 -2.73
CA LEU A 297 2.75 11.29 -1.79
C LEU A 297 2.33 12.67 -2.30
N SER A 298 2.56 12.95 -3.59
CA SER A 298 2.14 14.20 -4.20
C SER A 298 0.62 14.39 -4.13
N ALA A 299 -0.15 13.34 -4.40
CA ALA A 299 -1.60 13.38 -4.32
C ALA A 299 -2.09 13.51 -2.86
N ALA A 300 -1.49 12.78 -1.92
CA ALA A 300 -1.82 12.87 -0.50
C ALA A 300 -1.52 14.26 0.09
N ARG A 301 -0.41 14.89 -0.30
CA ARG A 301 -0.09 16.28 0.08
C ARG A 301 -1.08 17.27 -0.48
N GLN A 302 -1.47 17.10 -1.75
CA GLN A 302 -2.48 17.95 -2.36
C GLN A 302 -3.82 17.80 -1.64
N GLU A 303 -4.26 16.57 -1.37
CA GLU A 303 -5.47 16.30 -0.58
C GLU A 303 -5.39 16.95 0.80
N GLN A 304 -4.29 16.80 1.54
CA GLN A 304 -4.10 17.41 2.85
C GLN A 304 -4.25 18.94 2.81
N ALA A 305 -3.69 19.59 1.78
CA ALA A 305 -3.85 21.03 1.59
C ALA A 305 -5.30 21.44 1.25
N GLU A 306 -6.03 20.61 0.51
CA GLU A 306 -7.43 20.84 0.17
C GLU A 306 -8.39 20.58 1.36
N LEU A 307 -8.10 19.58 2.19
CA LEU A 307 -8.81 19.34 3.46
C LEU A 307 -8.68 20.55 4.40
N GLY A 308 -7.48 21.13 4.50
CA GLY A 308 -7.25 22.37 5.26
C GLY A 308 -8.03 23.58 4.73
N ARG A 309 -8.55 23.51 3.51
CA ARG A 309 -9.45 24.51 2.89
C ARG A 309 -10.93 24.14 3.00
N GLY A 310 -11.27 23.08 3.74
CA GLY A 310 -12.63 22.60 3.94
C GLY A 310 -13.22 21.77 2.80
N LYS A 311 -12.39 21.23 1.89
CA LYS A 311 -12.84 20.24 0.91
C LYS A 311 -12.94 18.85 1.55
N GLU A 312 -13.66 17.95 0.89
CA GLU A 312 -13.77 16.54 1.30
C GLU A 312 -12.56 15.72 0.85
N ALA A 313 -12.30 14.63 1.58
CA ALA A 313 -11.26 13.66 1.21
C ALA A 313 -11.63 12.93 -0.08
N ILE A 314 -10.61 12.55 -0.87
CA ILE A 314 -10.76 11.75 -2.07
C ILE A 314 -11.12 10.32 -1.66
N ASN A 315 -12.24 9.83 -2.17
CA ASN A 315 -12.65 8.46 -1.95
C ASN A 315 -12.02 7.53 -2.98
N ALA A 316 -11.87 6.25 -2.63
CA ALA A 316 -11.36 5.25 -3.56
C ALA A 316 -12.19 5.18 -4.85
N SER A 317 -13.52 5.39 -4.76
CA SER A 317 -14.43 5.42 -5.92
C SER A 317 -14.09 6.49 -6.95
N ASP A 318 -13.50 7.61 -6.51
CA ASP A 318 -13.18 8.75 -7.38
C ASP A 318 -11.97 8.46 -8.27
N LEU A 319 -11.12 7.53 -7.83
CA LEU A 319 -9.90 7.12 -8.53
C LEU A 319 -10.03 5.82 -9.31
N THR A 320 -11.18 5.15 -9.22
CA THR A 320 -11.31 3.76 -9.67
C THR A 320 -12.42 3.51 -10.70
N ARG A 321 -13.35 4.45 -10.88
CA ARG A 321 -14.50 4.34 -11.80
C ARG A 321 -14.21 4.80 -13.22
#